data_AF-A0A7G8VEW6-F1
#
_entry.id   AF-A0A7G8VEW6-F1
#
_cell.length_a   1.000
_cell.length_b   1.000
_cell.length_c   1.000
_cell.angle_alpha   90.00
_cell.angle_beta   90.00
_cell.angle_gamma   90.00
#
_symmetry.space_group_name_H-M   'P 1'
#
loop_
_entity.id
_entity.type
_entity.pdbx_description
1 polymer ?
#
loop_
_entity_poly.entity_id
_entity_poly.type
_entity_poly.pdbx_seq_one_letter_code
_entity_poly.pdbx_strand_id
1 'polypeptide(L)'
;MTAPSPLLMQRAIDDGLLPPDAQWPQDESRPWPVLLLTALGAWLAVLPLLGAVGLAFGDTLLKQGPALYVLGLGLLAASVLILRQRGVALFVEQLCLPAMVLGLCCLGWALFRDSSIFIGALGMCVVSLVLAWLAPLHWLRTLLGLLLGVFLTVAAMAWSSDDKSFWDLLWLERLRWTWWLYAHVGLAVWLLVLYLLPRLPGARTGSLLTSLADGWCVQLLLTLVLLSGATFMLGGMVPGGDMGQELVGVDAMSGATAKLQNLVSVLCAAGAAVLLGRGWPALRQAPVLGLGVALLLAVLCGFVPNLGAVCLCAAALAVTRRWRLAALGCAAALWIVGSFYYQLTWSLADKALLMVAIGAALGALAWLASRSASSADAATAAPVAHAAPVTSVWWKNKQLAGIALAGVATLLVANVAIFDKENTIRNGRPVFVRLAPVDPRSLMQGDYMRLNFALPDRWSLSERPDGGHRPTVLVRPDPALPSAYTLHLPSADEPRQDGDLEVPLSAKDGNWVFVTDAWFFKEGDAERFTHARYGEFRILPNGSALLVGMADEQLQPIR
;
A
#
# COMPACT_ATOMS: atom_id res chain seq x y z
N MET A 1 28.39 -1.15 -9.39
CA MET A 1 29.21 -0.71 -8.24
C MET A 1 30.63 -1.15 -8.55
N THR A 2 31.61 -0.26 -8.62
CA THR A 2 33.00 -0.64 -8.82
C THR A 2 33.46 -1.46 -7.61
N ALA A 3 33.94 -2.69 -7.83
CA ALA A 3 34.46 -3.54 -6.76
C ALA A 3 35.47 -2.74 -5.91
N PRO A 4 35.43 -2.83 -4.56
CA PRO A 4 36.48 -2.23 -3.73
C PRO A 4 37.82 -2.83 -4.11
N SER A 5 38.90 -2.06 -3.90
CA SER A 5 40.24 -2.51 -4.25
C SER A 5 40.56 -3.86 -3.57
N PRO A 6 41.21 -4.82 -4.25
CA PRO A 6 41.65 -6.10 -3.68
C PRO A 6 42.40 -5.95 -2.35
N LEU A 7 43.06 -4.79 -2.16
CA LEU A 7 43.73 -4.36 -0.94
C LEU A 7 42.84 -4.28 0.30
N LEU A 8 41.57 -3.90 0.17
CA LEU A 8 40.63 -3.83 1.31
C LEU A 8 40.30 -5.22 1.85
N MET A 9 40.19 -6.19 0.95
CA MET A 9 39.88 -7.56 1.30
C MET A 9 41.08 -8.27 1.94
N GLN A 10 42.27 -8.05 1.39
CA GLN A 10 43.52 -8.53 1.97
C GLN A 10 43.69 -8.00 3.39
N ARG A 11 43.49 -6.69 3.61
CA ARG A 11 43.53 -6.09 4.95
C ARG A 11 42.53 -6.69 5.93
N ALA A 12 41.31 -6.98 5.48
CA ALA A 12 40.31 -7.62 6.34
C ALA A 12 40.67 -9.07 6.70
N ILE A 13 41.39 -9.78 5.83
CA ILE A 13 41.96 -11.11 6.14
C ILE A 13 43.12 -10.96 7.12
N ASP A 14 44.04 -10.02 6.87
CA ASP A 14 45.21 -9.75 7.71
C ASP A 14 44.79 -9.30 9.13
N ASP A 15 43.72 -8.53 9.24
CA ASP A 15 43.11 -8.08 10.51
C ASP A 15 42.26 -9.18 11.19
N GLY A 16 42.17 -10.38 10.62
CA GLY A 16 41.41 -11.52 11.17
C GLY A 16 39.89 -11.37 11.10
N LEU A 17 39.38 -10.39 10.36
CA LEU A 17 37.95 -10.15 10.16
C LEU A 17 37.33 -11.12 9.15
N LEU A 18 38.15 -11.67 8.24
CA LEU A 18 37.76 -12.64 7.23
C LEU A 18 38.67 -13.88 7.29
N PRO A 19 38.14 -15.08 7.01
CA PRO A 19 38.97 -16.28 6.91
C PRO A 19 39.92 -16.21 5.70
N PRO A 20 41.06 -16.93 5.74
CA PRO A 20 42.13 -16.82 4.75
C PRO A 20 41.74 -17.26 3.33
N ASP A 21 40.65 -18.00 3.19
CA ASP A 21 40.07 -18.44 1.92
C ASP A 21 38.92 -17.54 1.43
N ALA A 22 38.68 -16.41 2.10
CA ALA A 22 37.64 -15.48 1.67
C ALA A 22 37.92 -15.01 0.23
N GLN A 23 36.89 -15.10 -0.62
CA GLN A 23 36.90 -14.58 -1.99
C GLN A 23 35.83 -13.50 -2.11
N TRP A 24 36.11 -12.47 -2.93
CA TRP A 24 35.11 -11.44 -3.21
C TRP A 24 33.89 -12.13 -3.81
N PRO A 25 32.65 -11.78 -3.38
CA PRO A 25 31.46 -12.35 -4.00
C PRO A 25 31.57 -12.14 -5.51
N GLN A 26 31.59 -13.24 -6.26
CA GLN A 26 31.54 -13.13 -7.72
C GLN A 26 30.25 -12.36 -8.03
N ASP A 27 30.38 -11.27 -8.78
CA ASP A 27 29.22 -10.58 -9.33
C ASP A 27 28.58 -11.57 -10.31
N GLU A 28 27.68 -12.42 -9.80
CA GLU A 28 26.73 -13.16 -10.62
C GLU A 28 25.82 -12.11 -11.24
N SER A 29 26.34 -11.42 -12.27
CA SER A 29 25.64 -10.43 -13.08
C SER A 29 24.63 -11.13 -13.99
N ARG A 30 23.77 -11.94 -13.39
CA ARG A 30 22.58 -12.48 -14.03
C ARG A 30 21.61 -11.29 -14.20
N PRO A 31 21.03 -11.08 -15.39
CA PRO A 31 20.11 -9.97 -15.60
C PRO A 31 18.96 -10.03 -14.59
N TRP A 32 18.77 -8.96 -13.82
CA TRP A 32 17.71 -8.89 -12.81
C TRP A 32 16.29 -9.23 -13.35
N PRO A 33 15.93 -8.95 -14.62
CA PRO A 33 14.61 -9.33 -15.13
C PRO A 33 14.45 -10.84 -15.24
N VAL A 34 15.52 -11.56 -15.62
CA VAL A 34 15.49 -13.03 -15.74
C VAL A 34 15.30 -13.64 -14.35
N LEU A 35 16.08 -13.18 -13.36
CA LEU A 35 15.92 -13.61 -11.98
C LEU A 35 14.51 -13.35 -11.45
N LEU A 36 13.94 -12.19 -11.75
CA LEU A 36 12.61 -11.81 -11.30
C LEU A 36 11.51 -12.65 -11.97
N LEU A 37 11.58 -12.87 -13.29
CA LEU A 37 10.64 -13.73 -14.02
C LEU A 37 10.73 -15.19 -13.56
N THR A 38 11.94 -15.72 -13.38
CA THR A 38 12.12 -17.10 -12.90
C THR A 38 11.64 -17.26 -11.46
N ALA A 39 11.90 -16.28 -10.59
CA ALA A 39 11.41 -16.29 -9.23
C ALA A 39 9.88 -16.21 -9.19
N LEU A 40 9.27 -15.30 -9.96
CA LEU A 40 7.82 -15.15 -10.03
C LEU A 40 7.15 -16.44 -10.53
N GLY A 41 7.67 -17.04 -11.59
CA GLY A 41 7.18 -18.33 -12.10
C GLY A 41 7.29 -19.44 -11.06
N ALA A 42 8.41 -19.50 -10.33
CA ALA A 42 8.61 -20.45 -9.24
C ALA A 42 7.60 -20.22 -8.10
N TRP A 43 7.33 -18.97 -7.72
CA TRP A 43 6.39 -18.65 -6.64
C TRP A 43 4.94 -18.96 -7.04
N LEU A 44 4.56 -18.65 -8.29
CA LEU A 44 3.23 -19.00 -8.83
C LEU A 44 3.01 -20.52 -8.90
N ALA A 45 4.07 -21.31 -9.08
CA ALA A 45 3.98 -22.77 -9.10
C ALA A 45 3.61 -23.38 -7.73
N VAL A 46 3.75 -22.66 -6.62
CA VAL A 46 3.37 -23.15 -5.28
C VAL A 46 1.88 -23.50 -5.22
N LEU A 47 1.01 -22.67 -5.81
CA LEU A 47 -0.45 -22.87 -5.79
C LEU A 47 -0.90 -24.17 -6.49
N PRO A 48 -0.53 -24.43 -7.76
CA PRO A 48 -0.89 -25.69 -8.40
C PRO A 48 -0.21 -26.88 -7.73
N LEU A 49 0.99 -26.74 -7.17
CA LEU A 49 1.64 -27.81 -6.41
C LEU A 49 0.89 -28.14 -5.11
N LEU A 50 0.40 -27.14 -4.38
CA LEU A 50 -0.48 -27.35 -3.24
C LEU A 50 -1.77 -28.09 -3.66
N GLY A 51 -2.37 -27.69 -4.78
CA GLY A 51 -3.52 -28.38 -5.35
C GLY A 51 -3.20 -29.84 -5.71
N ALA A 52 -2.05 -30.10 -6.31
CA ALA A 52 -1.59 -31.44 -6.65
C ALA A 52 -1.35 -32.31 -5.42
N VAL A 53 -0.75 -31.76 -4.34
CA VAL A 53 -0.63 -32.45 -3.04
C VAL A 53 -2.02 -32.75 -2.48
N GLY A 54 -2.94 -31.77 -2.55
CA GLY A 54 -4.33 -31.95 -2.14
C GLY A 54 -5.01 -33.14 -2.84
N LEU A 55 -4.84 -33.22 -4.16
CA LEU A 55 -5.39 -34.30 -5.00
C LEU A 55 -4.69 -35.64 -4.77
N ALA A 56 -3.36 -35.64 -4.61
CA ALA A 56 -2.56 -36.87 -4.52
C ALA A 56 -2.76 -37.62 -3.20
N PHE A 57 -2.91 -36.89 -2.09
CA PHE A 57 -3.14 -37.50 -0.77
C PHE A 57 -4.63 -37.69 -0.47
N GLY A 58 -5.52 -36.96 -1.14
CA GLY A 58 -6.95 -37.03 -0.88
C GLY A 58 -7.34 -36.55 0.52
N ASP A 59 -8.64 -36.50 0.81
CA ASP A 59 -9.17 -35.85 2.01
C ASP A 59 -8.79 -36.60 3.31
N THR A 60 -8.61 -37.93 3.26
CA THR A 60 -8.31 -38.76 4.43
C THR A 60 -6.87 -38.62 4.94
N LEU A 61 -5.87 -38.62 4.06
CA LEU A 61 -4.45 -38.47 4.45
C LEU A 61 -4.08 -37.02 4.76
N LEU A 62 -4.83 -36.05 4.23
CA LEU A 62 -4.69 -34.63 4.61
C LEU A 62 -5.27 -34.36 6.00
N LYS A 63 -6.38 -35.00 6.35
CA LYS A 63 -7.03 -34.86 7.66
C LYS A 63 -6.34 -35.65 8.77
N GLN A 64 -5.66 -36.76 8.47
CA GLN A 64 -5.02 -37.60 9.48
C GLN A 64 -3.72 -38.25 8.98
N GLY A 65 -2.75 -38.44 9.89
CA GLY A 65 -1.55 -39.26 9.65
C GLY A 65 -0.25 -38.49 9.33
N PRO A 66 0.89 -39.21 9.23
CA PRO A 66 2.22 -38.61 9.18
C PRO A 66 2.66 -38.12 7.79
N ALA A 67 1.85 -38.34 6.75
CA ALA A 67 2.24 -38.12 5.35
C ALA A 67 2.73 -36.68 5.08
N LEU A 68 2.02 -35.68 5.61
CA LEU A 68 2.39 -34.27 5.45
C LEU A 68 3.69 -33.90 6.18
N TYR A 69 3.99 -34.52 7.33
CA TYR A 69 5.28 -34.33 8.00
C TYR A 69 6.43 -34.89 7.16
N VAL A 70 6.26 -36.12 6.66
CA VAL A 70 7.31 -36.79 5.86
C VAL A 70 7.55 -36.02 4.56
N LEU A 71 6.49 -35.65 3.84
CA LEU A 71 6.59 -34.85 2.63
C LEU A 71 7.21 -33.48 2.91
N GLY A 72 6.73 -32.78 3.94
CA GLY A 72 7.20 -31.47 4.33
C GLY A 72 8.69 -31.48 4.66
N LEU A 73 9.11 -32.34 5.59
CA LEU A 73 10.51 -32.49 5.99
C LEU A 73 11.39 -32.96 4.83
N GLY A 74 10.90 -33.88 4.00
CA GLY A 74 11.61 -34.36 2.81
C GLY A 74 11.89 -33.25 1.80
N LEU A 75 10.89 -32.44 1.48
CA LEU A 75 11.03 -31.28 0.58
C LEU A 75 11.99 -30.23 1.14
N LEU A 76 11.90 -29.93 2.45
CA LEU A 76 12.80 -29.00 3.11
C LEU A 76 14.25 -29.49 3.09
N ALA A 77 14.47 -30.76 3.44
CA ALA A 77 15.79 -31.37 3.44
C ALA A 77 16.41 -31.38 2.04
N ALA A 78 15.65 -31.81 1.02
CA ALA A 78 16.10 -31.81 -0.37
C ALA A 78 16.46 -30.39 -0.85
N SER A 79 15.60 -29.41 -0.57
CA SER A 79 15.83 -28.01 -0.94
C SER A 79 17.12 -27.46 -0.32
N VAL A 80 17.34 -27.70 0.98
CA VAL A 80 18.56 -27.26 1.68
C VAL A 80 19.81 -27.97 1.16
N LEU A 81 19.74 -29.28 0.91
CA LEU A 81 20.86 -30.06 0.40
C LEU A 81 21.31 -29.56 -0.98
N ILE A 82 20.35 -29.33 -1.88
CA ILE A 82 20.63 -28.82 -3.22
C ILE A 82 21.19 -27.39 -3.15
N LEU A 83 20.56 -26.50 -2.37
CA LEU A 83 21.02 -25.11 -2.23
C LEU A 83 22.43 -24.98 -1.63
N ARG A 84 22.91 -25.99 -0.90
CA ARG A 84 24.28 -26.04 -0.36
C ARG A 84 25.33 -26.47 -1.38
N GLN A 85 24.94 -27.07 -2.50
CA GLN A 85 25.88 -27.47 -3.54
C GLN A 85 26.33 -26.25 -4.36
N ARG A 86 27.60 -26.20 -4.74
CA ARG A 86 28.15 -25.16 -5.63
C ARG A 86 27.91 -25.54 -7.09
N GLY A 87 27.51 -24.58 -7.93
CA GLY A 87 27.39 -24.77 -9.38
C GLY A 87 26.08 -25.40 -9.86
N VAL A 88 25.02 -25.35 -9.05
CA VAL A 88 23.68 -25.83 -9.45
C VAL A 88 23.09 -24.95 -10.55
N ALA A 89 22.45 -25.56 -11.56
CA ALA A 89 21.78 -24.84 -12.62
C ALA A 89 20.68 -23.91 -12.05
N LEU A 90 20.54 -22.70 -12.60
CA LEU A 90 19.56 -21.69 -12.15
C LEU A 90 18.15 -22.27 -12.01
N PHE A 91 17.71 -23.09 -12.97
CA PHE A 91 16.38 -23.70 -12.92
C PHE A 91 16.19 -24.58 -11.67
N VAL A 92 17.21 -25.36 -11.31
CA VAL A 92 17.17 -26.25 -10.15
C VAL A 92 17.22 -25.44 -8.84
N GLU A 93 18.04 -24.38 -8.80
CA GLU A 93 18.06 -23.42 -7.69
C GLU A 93 16.68 -22.77 -7.48
N GLN A 94 16.04 -22.33 -8.58
CA GLN A 94 14.73 -21.70 -8.55
C GLN A 94 13.61 -22.70 -8.21
N LEU A 95 13.75 -23.99 -8.56
CA LEU A 95 12.80 -25.05 -8.18
C LEU A 95 12.85 -25.39 -6.67
N CYS A 96 14.01 -25.20 -6.02
CA CYS A 96 14.15 -25.39 -4.57
C CYS A 96 13.30 -24.39 -3.78
N LEU A 97 13.01 -23.21 -4.32
CA LEU A 97 12.22 -22.20 -3.64
C LEU A 97 10.75 -22.61 -3.44
N PRO A 98 9.98 -22.97 -4.49
CA PRO A 98 8.62 -23.47 -4.32
C PRO A 98 8.60 -24.80 -3.59
N ALA A 99 9.59 -25.67 -3.78
CA ALA A 99 9.69 -26.91 -2.99
C ALA A 99 9.84 -26.61 -1.49
N MET A 100 10.65 -25.61 -1.12
CA MET A 100 10.81 -25.20 0.27
C MET A 100 9.53 -24.54 0.82
N VAL A 101 8.88 -23.67 0.05
CA VAL A 101 7.59 -23.05 0.44
C VAL A 101 6.52 -24.13 0.62
N LEU A 102 6.39 -25.06 -0.34
CA LEU A 102 5.49 -26.20 -0.25
C LEU A 102 5.79 -27.06 0.97
N GLY A 103 7.08 -27.34 1.23
CA GLY A 103 7.51 -28.08 2.42
C GLY A 103 7.12 -27.39 3.72
N LEU A 104 7.30 -26.07 3.81
CA LEU A 104 6.85 -25.24 4.93
C LEU A 104 5.32 -25.24 5.08
N CYS A 105 4.57 -25.18 3.98
CA CYS A 105 3.11 -25.24 3.99
C CYS A 105 2.60 -26.60 4.47
N CYS A 106 3.13 -27.71 3.95
CA CYS A 106 2.76 -29.06 4.37
C CYS A 106 3.09 -29.30 5.85
N LEU A 107 4.28 -28.89 6.29
CA LEU A 107 4.71 -29.04 7.68
C LEU A 107 3.88 -28.16 8.63
N GLY A 108 3.64 -26.91 8.25
CA GLY A 108 2.80 -25.98 9.00
C GLY A 108 1.38 -26.52 9.12
N TRP A 109 0.78 -26.97 8.03
CA TRP A 109 -0.56 -27.59 8.04
C TRP A 109 -0.62 -28.78 9.00
N ALA A 110 0.36 -29.68 8.94
CA ALA A 110 0.42 -30.84 9.84
C ALA A 110 0.52 -30.43 11.32
N LEU A 111 1.39 -29.46 11.63
CA LEU A 111 1.58 -28.96 12.99
C LEU A 111 0.31 -28.29 13.55
N PHE A 112 -0.33 -27.40 12.78
CA PHE A 112 -1.55 -26.72 13.23
C PHE A 112 -2.78 -27.65 13.27
N ARG A 113 -2.76 -28.76 12.54
CA ARG A 113 -3.79 -29.79 12.58
C ARG A 113 -3.70 -30.66 13.83
N ASP A 114 -2.48 -31.08 14.20
CA ASP A 114 -2.27 -32.09 15.25
C ASP A 114 -1.91 -31.50 16.62
N SER A 115 -1.63 -30.20 16.70
CA SER A 115 -1.25 -29.52 17.94
C SER A 115 -1.99 -28.20 18.12
N SER A 116 -1.97 -27.67 19.35
CA SER A 116 -2.53 -26.34 19.61
C SER A 116 -1.80 -25.28 18.80
N ILE A 117 -2.48 -24.17 18.51
CA ILE A 117 -1.93 -23.11 17.65
C ILE A 117 -0.63 -22.55 18.21
N PHE A 118 -0.54 -22.44 19.54
CA PHE A 118 0.68 -22.03 20.21
C PHE A 118 1.87 -22.96 19.91
N ILE A 119 1.65 -24.27 20.07
CA ILE A 119 2.69 -25.29 19.85
C ILE A 119 3.06 -25.36 18.37
N GLY A 120 2.08 -25.35 17.47
CA GLY A 120 2.32 -25.36 16.02
C GLY A 120 3.13 -24.15 15.55
N ALA A 121 2.79 -22.96 16.04
CA ALA A 121 3.53 -21.73 15.73
C ALA A 121 4.96 -21.76 16.30
N LEU A 122 5.16 -22.25 17.52
CA LEU A 122 6.50 -22.41 18.10
C LEU A 122 7.33 -23.43 17.31
N GLY A 123 6.71 -24.53 16.87
CA GLY A 123 7.32 -25.50 15.96
C GLY A 123 7.79 -24.85 14.66
N MET A 124 6.96 -24.01 14.04
CA MET A 124 7.32 -23.27 12.83
C MET A 124 8.42 -22.21 13.06
N CYS A 125 8.48 -21.59 14.24
CA CYS A 125 9.61 -20.73 14.62
C CYS A 125 10.92 -21.53 14.66
N VAL A 126 10.92 -22.71 15.27
CA VAL A 126 12.10 -23.60 15.32
C VAL A 126 12.52 -24.02 13.92
N VAL A 127 11.57 -24.45 13.08
CA VAL A 127 11.85 -24.81 11.68
C VAL A 127 12.47 -23.63 10.93
N SER A 128 11.93 -22.42 11.09
CA SER A 128 12.45 -21.20 10.43
C SER A 128 13.89 -20.90 10.86
N LEU A 129 14.20 -21.04 12.15
CA LEU A 129 15.56 -20.86 12.69
C LEU A 129 16.54 -21.91 12.17
N VAL A 130 16.14 -23.18 12.17
CA VAL A 130 16.96 -24.29 11.67
C VAL A 130 17.25 -24.10 10.18
N LEU A 131 16.23 -23.81 9.38
CA LEU A 131 16.40 -23.53 7.96
C LEU A 131 17.27 -22.30 7.72
N ALA A 132 17.13 -21.23 8.51
CA ALA A 132 17.96 -20.05 8.35
C ALA A 132 19.44 -20.32 8.69
N TRP A 133 19.69 -21.14 9.71
CA TRP A 133 21.03 -21.60 10.05
C TRP A 133 21.63 -22.49 8.96
N LEU A 134 20.80 -23.32 8.32
CA LEU A 134 21.22 -24.23 7.27
C LEU A 134 21.41 -23.53 5.90
N ALA A 135 20.61 -22.51 5.62
CA ALA A 135 20.56 -21.82 4.33
C ALA A 135 21.87 -21.08 4.03
N PRO A 136 22.45 -21.23 2.83
CA PRO A 136 23.66 -20.50 2.44
C PRO A 136 23.36 -19.07 1.97
N LEU A 137 22.16 -18.80 1.45
CA LEU A 137 21.78 -17.54 0.81
C LEU A 137 21.24 -16.51 1.81
N HIS A 138 21.78 -15.30 1.79
CA HIS A 138 21.39 -14.21 2.69
C HIS A 138 19.92 -13.80 2.52
N TRP A 139 19.47 -13.59 1.29
CA TRP A 139 18.08 -13.20 1.01
C TRP A 139 17.08 -14.28 1.45
N LEU A 140 17.45 -15.56 1.36
CA LEU A 140 16.61 -16.66 1.85
C LEU A 140 16.45 -16.61 3.37
N ARG A 141 17.55 -16.32 4.10
CA ARG A 141 17.50 -16.10 5.55
C ARG A 141 16.62 -14.91 5.91
N THR A 142 16.58 -13.86 5.09
CA THR A 142 15.66 -12.73 5.32
C THR A 142 14.20 -13.14 5.17
N LEU A 143 13.85 -13.96 4.17
CA LEU A 143 12.48 -14.48 4.04
C LEU A 143 12.09 -15.40 5.22
N LEU A 144 13.02 -16.24 5.68
CA LEU A 144 12.82 -17.07 6.86
C LEU A 144 12.72 -16.23 8.14
N GLY A 145 13.38 -15.07 8.20
CA GLY A 145 13.22 -14.09 9.28
C GLY A 145 11.83 -13.44 9.29
N LEU A 146 11.27 -13.16 8.12
CA LEU A 146 9.88 -12.69 7.99
C LEU A 146 8.91 -13.76 8.48
N LEU A 147 9.10 -15.01 8.05
CA LEU A 147 8.29 -16.15 8.48
C LEU A 147 8.38 -16.38 10.00
N LEU A 148 9.58 -16.29 10.56
CA LEU A 148 9.82 -16.32 12.00
C LEU A 148 9.04 -15.22 12.72
N GLY A 149 9.06 -13.98 12.22
CA GLY A 149 8.28 -12.87 12.77
C GLY A 149 6.77 -13.13 12.75
N VAL A 150 6.26 -13.72 11.67
CA VAL A 150 4.84 -14.09 11.55
C VAL A 150 4.47 -15.11 12.63
N PHE A 151 5.21 -16.22 12.73
CA PHE A 151 4.89 -17.27 13.70
C PHE A 151 5.17 -16.88 15.15
N LEU A 152 6.15 -16.01 15.41
CA LEU A 152 6.32 -15.40 16.72
C LEU A 152 5.08 -14.61 17.12
N THR A 153 4.52 -13.83 16.19
CA THR A 153 3.29 -13.08 16.43
C THR A 153 2.11 -14.02 16.68
N VAL A 154 1.93 -15.05 15.85
CA VAL A 154 0.86 -16.06 16.02
C VAL A 154 0.99 -16.80 17.35
N ALA A 155 2.18 -17.28 17.71
CA ALA A 155 2.42 -17.95 18.98
C ALA A 155 2.06 -17.03 20.15
N ALA A 156 2.53 -15.79 20.09
CA ALA A 156 2.33 -14.87 21.18
C ALA A 156 0.83 -14.44 21.30
N MET A 157 0.07 -14.42 20.21
CA MET A 157 -1.41 -14.25 20.20
C MET A 157 -2.17 -15.47 20.73
N ALA A 158 -1.73 -16.66 20.33
CA ALA A 158 -2.35 -17.92 20.74
C ALA A 158 -2.15 -18.17 22.23
N TRP A 159 -1.05 -17.68 22.82
CA TRP A 159 -0.83 -17.73 24.26
C TRP A 159 -1.88 -16.94 25.06
N SER A 160 -2.29 -15.77 24.57
CA SER A 160 -3.24 -14.90 25.27
C SER A 160 -4.71 -15.26 25.01
N SER A 161 -4.98 -16.15 24.06
CA SER A 161 -6.33 -16.44 23.58
C SER A 161 -6.70 -17.88 23.93
N ASP A 162 -7.77 -18.06 24.69
CA ASP A 162 -8.27 -19.36 25.18
C ASP A 162 -8.76 -20.24 24.01
N ASP A 163 -7.82 -20.94 23.35
CA ASP A 163 -7.94 -21.92 22.26
C ASP A 163 -9.01 -21.60 21.18
N LYS A 164 -8.95 -20.39 20.62
CA LYS A 164 -9.78 -19.98 19.46
C LYS A 164 -9.28 -20.61 18.17
N SER A 165 -10.13 -20.67 17.14
CA SER A 165 -9.73 -21.21 15.84
C SER A 165 -8.59 -20.38 15.21
N PHE A 166 -7.72 -21.01 14.42
CA PHE A 166 -6.61 -20.34 13.72
C PHE A 166 -7.08 -19.15 12.87
N TRP A 167 -8.27 -19.27 12.28
CA TRP A 167 -8.88 -18.20 11.49
C TRP A 167 -9.30 -17.01 12.35
N ASP A 168 -9.78 -17.23 13.58
CA ASP A 168 -10.13 -16.13 14.51
C ASP A 168 -8.90 -15.28 14.90
N LEU A 169 -7.70 -15.86 14.89
CA LEU A 169 -6.46 -15.14 15.16
C LEU A 169 -6.02 -14.27 13.96
N LEU A 170 -6.33 -14.70 12.74
CA LEU A 170 -6.06 -13.98 11.50
C LEU A 170 -7.06 -12.84 11.25
N TRP A 171 -8.25 -12.90 11.85
CA TRP A 171 -9.24 -11.83 11.79
C TRP A 171 -8.80 -10.61 12.62
N LEU A 172 -8.15 -9.67 11.94
CA LEU A 172 -7.61 -8.43 12.51
C LEU A 172 -8.65 -7.61 13.30
N GLU A 173 -9.92 -7.61 12.88
CA GLU A 173 -10.98 -6.76 13.47
C GLU A 173 -11.26 -7.07 14.94
N ARG A 174 -11.30 -8.36 15.32
CA ARG A 174 -11.66 -8.79 16.67
C ARG A 174 -10.52 -8.61 17.68
N LEU A 175 -9.27 -8.62 17.20
CA LEU A 175 -8.06 -8.59 18.02
C LEU A 175 -7.18 -7.37 17.73
N ARG A 176 -7.72 -6.29 17.14
CA ARG A 176 -6.93 -5.10 16.71
C ARG A 176 -6.03 -4.55 17.81
N TRP A 177 -6.54 -4.42 19.02
CA TRP A 177 -5.76 -3.92 20.16
C TRP A 177 -4.57 -4.82 20.46
N THR A 178 -4.81 -6.13 20.46
CA THR A 178 -3.78 -7.15 20.66
C THR A 178 -2.75 -7.05 19.54
N TRP A 179 -3.14 -7.08 18.27
CA TRP A 179 -2.22 -6.91 17.15
C TRP A 179 -1.41 -5.60 17.23
N TRP A 180 -2.04 -4.50 17.59
CA TRP A 180 -1.37 -3.21 17.80
C TRP A 180 -0.33 -3.30 18.91
N LEU A 181 -0.67 -3.86 20.07
CA LEU A 181 0.27 -4.02 21.19
C LEU A 181 1.49 -4.85 20.79
N TYR A 182 1.29 -5.95 20.06
CA TYR A 182 2.39 -6.84 19.67
C TYR A 182 3.26 -6.24 18.59
N ALA A 183 2.71 -5.46 17.66
CA ALA A 183 3.53 -4.71 16.70
C ALA A 183 4.46 -3.72 17.42
N HIS A 184 3.98 -3.04 18.46
CA HIS A 184 4.76 -2.05 19.20
C HIS A 184 5.77 -2.69 20.16
N VAL A 185 5.40 -3.76 20.87
CA VAL A 185 6.33 -4.55 21.69
C VAL A 185 7.39 -5.20 20.80
N GLY A 186 6.98 -5.80 19.68
CA GLY A 186 7.86 -6.38 18.69
C GLY A 186 8.85 -5.37 18.11
N LEU A 187 8.38 -4.15 17.80
CA LEU A 187 9.26 -3.05 17.37
C LEU A 187 10.28 -2.68 18.46
N ALA A 188 9.87 -2.59 19.72
CA ALA A 188 10.79 -2.29 20.83
C ALA A 188 11.87 -3.37 20.99
N VAL A 189 11.47 -4.65 20.94
CA VAL A 189 12.41 -5.79 20.99
C VAL A 189 13.33 -5.78 19.77
N TRP A 190 12.79 -5.51 18.59
CA TRP A 190 13.58 -5.44 17.36
C TRP A 190 14.60 -4.30 17.38
N LEU A 191 14.24 -3.12 17.91
CA LEU A 191 15.18 -2.01 18.13
C LEU A 191 16.30 -2.39 19.10
N LEU A 192 15.97 -3.13 20.17
CA LEU A 192 16.97 -3.67 21.08
C LEU A 192 17.90 -4.67 20.36
N VAL A 193 17.35 -5.56 19.53
CA VAL A 193 18.14 -6.50 18.72
C VAL A 193 19.07 -5.75 17.78
N LEU A 194 18.59 -4.72 17.07
CA LEU A 194 19.43 -3.88 16.22
C LEU A 194 20.54 -3.17 17.00
N TYR A 195 20.25 -2.72 18.21
CA TYR A 195 21.26 -2.09 19.08
C TYR A 195 22.31 -3.10 19.54
N LEU A 196 21.92 -4.34 19.88
CA LEU A 196 22.84 -5.37 20.38
C LEU A 196 23.66 -6.02 19.26
N LEU A 197 23.14 -6.06 18.02
CA LEU A 197 23.77 -6.75 16.89
C LEU A 197 25.26 -6.43 16.67
N PRO A 198 25.69 -5.15 16.63
CA PRO A 198 27.09 -4.78 16.44
C PRO A 198 28.02 -5.20 17.59
N ARG A 199 27.45 -5.62 18.74
CA ARG A 199 28.18 -6.01 19.95
C ARG A 199 28.31 -7.53 20.09
N LEU A 200 27.72 -8.31 19.19
CA LEU A 200 27.74 -9.76 19.26
C LEU A 200 29.04 -10.33 18.66
N PRO A 201 29.72 -11.26 19.36
CA PRO A 201 30.89 -11.96 18.81
C PRO A 201 30.50 -13.00 17.76
N GLY A 202 31.34 -13.16 16.73
CA GLY A 202 31.23 -14.21 15.71
C GLY A 202 30.53 -13.77 14.42
N ALA A 203 31.30 -13.70 13.33
CA ALA A 203 30.82 -13.23 12.02
C ALA A 203 29.64 -14.05 11.45
N ARG A 204 29.65 -15.38 11.66
CA ARG A 204 28.59 -16.27 11.16
C ARG A 204 27.27 -16.06 11.91
N THR A 205 27.32 -15.98 13.24
CA THR A 205 26.14 -15.75 14.08
C THR A 205 25.59 -14.34 13.88
N GLY A 206 26.47 -13.34 13.77
CA GLY A 206 26.09 -11.95 13.44
C GLY A 206 25.38 -11.84 12.09
N SER A 207 25.88 -12.51 11.05
CA SER A 207 25.25 -12.54 9.73
C SER A 207 23.86 -13.20 9.76
N LEU A 208 23.72 -14.33 10.47
CA LEU A 208 22.44 -15.03 10.63
C LEU A 208 21.41 -14.14 11.32
N LEU A 209 21.76 -13.60 12.50
CA LEU A 209 20.86 -12.74 13.28
C LEU A 209 20.51 -11.45 12.55
N THR A 210 21.44 -10.88 11.78
CA THR A 210 21.18 -9.74 10.90
C THR A 210 20.11 -10.05 9.88
N SER A 211 20.25 -11.17 9.18
CA SER A 211 19.30 -11.59 8.15
C SER A 211 17.90 -11.85 8.74
N LEU A 212 17.85 -12.53 9.89
CA LEU A 212 16.60 -12.81 10.59
C LEU A 212 15.93 -11.52 11.08
N ALA A 213 16.69 -10.59 11.66
CA ALA A 213 16.19 -9.29 12.10
C ALA A 213 15.70 -8.42 10.94
N ASP A 214 16.37 -8.47 9.77
CA ASP A 214 15.90 -7.81 8.56
C ASP A 214 14.53 -8.34 8.10
N GLY A 215 14.37 -9.67 8.10
CA GLY A 215 13.10 -10.31 7.79
C GLY A 215 11.98 -9.95 8.77
N TRP A 216 12.27 -10.02 10.07
CA TRP A 216 11.30 -9.68 11.11
C TRP A 216 10.86 -8.21 11.02
N CYS A 217 11.77 -7.30 10.66
CA CYS A 217 11.44 -5.91 10.38
C CYS A 217 10.37 -5.76 9.30
N VAL A 218 10.52 -6.49 8.19
CA VAL A 218 9.54 -6.47 7.09
C VAL A 218 8.16 -6.93 7.58
N GLN A 219 8.11 -7.97 8.42
CA GLN A 219 6.85 -8.42 9.02
C GLN A 219 6.22 -7.38 9.95
N LEU A 220 7.00 -6.68 10.77
CA LEU A 220 6.51 -5.61 11.64
C LEU A 220 5.95 -4.44 10.82
N LEU A 221 6.66 -4.02 9.77
CA LEU A 221 6.20 -2.97 8.85
C LEU A 221 4.88 -3.38 8.16
N LEU A 222 4.79 -4.62 7.67
CA LEU A 222 3.57 -5.14 7.07
C LEU A 222 2.41 -5.14 8.06
N THR A 223 2.65 -5.55 9.31
CA THR A 223 1.62 -5.57 10.36
C THR A 223 1.11 -4.15 10.66
N LEU A 224 1.99 -3.16 10.77
CA LEU A 224 1.61 -1.76 10.99
C LEU A 224 0.84 -1.17 9.80
N VAL A 225 1.16 -1.58 8.57
CA VAL A 225 0.43 -1.22 7.36
C VAL A 225 -0.98 -1.81 7.37
N LEU A 226 -1.11 -3.11 7.62
CA LEU A 226 -2.41 -3.80 7.67
C LEU A 226 -3.31 -3.24 8.78
N LEU A 227 -2.75 -2.94 9.96
CA LEU A 227 -3.49 -2.32 11.06
C LEU A 227 -4.03 -0.93 10.74
N SER A 228 -3.40 -0.23 9.79
CA SER A 228 -3.81 1.11 9.37
C SER A 228 -4.94 1.10 8.33
N GLY A 229 -5.29 -0.07 7.78
CA GLY A 229 -6.36 -0.24 6.80
C GLY A 229 -5.95 0.10 5.37
N ALA A 230 -6.95 0.14 4.48
CA ALA A 230 -6.73 0.47 3.07
C ALA A 230 -6.21 1.92 2.89
N THR A 231 -5.43 2.11 1.83
CA THR A 231 -4.96 3.43 1.39
C THR A 231 -5.75 3.90 0.17
N PHE A 232 -5.97 5.21 0.03
CA PHE A 232 -6.67 5.76 -1.15
C PHE A 232 -6.01 5.35 -2.49
N MET A 233 -4.70 5.05 -2.47
CA MET A 233 -3.94 4.62 -3.64
C MET A 233 -4.41 3.27 -4.21
N LEU A 234 -5.07 2.44 -3.39
CA LEU A 234 -5.56 1.12 -3.80
C LEU A 234 -7.03 1.13 -4.23
N GLY A 235 -7.85 1.98 -3.62
CA GLY A 235 -9.27 2.12 -3.94
C GLY A 235 -9.54 2.55 -5.39
N GLY A 236 -8.58 3.17 -6.07
CA GLY A 236 -8.67 3.53 -7.50
C GLY A 236 -8.10 2.50 -8.48
N MET A 237 -7.35 1.50 -8.01
CA MET A 237 -6.62 0.53 -8.88
C MET A 237 -7.36 -0.79 -9.08
N VAL A 238 -8.33 -1.14 -8.22
CA VAL A 238 -9.10 -2.39 -8.32
C VAL A 238 -10.60 -2.05 -8.40
N PRO A 239 -11.15 -1.89 -9.62
CA PRO A 239 -12.59 -1.71 -9.80
C PRO A 239 -13.35 -2.96 -9.35
N GLY A 240 -14.25 -2.84 -8.36
CA GLY A 240 -15.17 -3.90 -7.95
C GLY A 240 -14.60 -5.03 -7.08
N GLY A 241 -13.45 -4.82 -6.42
CA GLY A 241 -12.90 -5.81 -5.49
C GLY A 241 -13.42 -5.67 -4.06
N ASP A 242 -14.24 -6.61 -3.60
CA ASP A 242 -14.66 -6.78 -2.18
C ASP A 242 -13.47 -6.76 -1.19
N MET A 243 -12.28 -7.14 -1.65
CA MET A 243 -11.04 -7.16 -0.87
C MET A 243 -10.63 -5.77 -0.35
N GLY A 244 -10.99 -4.69 -1.06
CA GLY A 244 -10.78 -3.33 -0.60
C GLY A 244 -11.76 -2.92 0.48
N GLN A 245 -12.97 -3.47 0.47
CA GLN A 245 -14.06 -3.14 1.39
C GLN A 245 -13.92 -3.88 2.73
N GLU A 246 -13.43 -5.13 2.72
CA GLU A 246 -13.07 -5.88 3.95
C GLU A 246 -11.89 -5.25 4.71
N LEU A 247 -10.98 -4.52 4.04
CA LEU A 247 -9.93 -3.72 4.72
C LEU A 247 -10.42 -2.33 5.18
N VAL A 248 -11.62 -1.91 4.78
CA VAL A 248 -12.19 -0.56 5.00
C VAL A 248 -13.22 -0.55 6.13
N GLY A 249 -13.81 -1.70 6.48
CA GLY A 249 -14.90 -1.83 7.46
C GLY A 249 -14.53 -1.72 8.95
N VAL A 250 -13.37 -1.14 9.30
CA VAL A 250 -12.85 -1.33 10.65
C VAL A 250 -13.11 -0.13 11.56
N ASP A 251 -14.18 -0.22 12.36
CA ASP A 251 -14.57 0.74 13.40
C ASP A 251 -13.35 1.30 14.14
N ALA A 252 -13.17 2.63 14.06
CA ALA A 252 -12.11 3.31 14.77
C ALA A 252 -12.25 3.03 16.27
N MET A 253 -11.17 2.57 16.91
CA MET A 253 -11.14 2.47 18.37
C MET A 253 -11.55 3.82 18.96
N SER A 254 -12.46 3.83 19.93
CA SER A 254 -13.03 5.06 20.48
C SER A 254 -12.56 5.30 21.93
N GLY A 255 -12.58 6.57 22.35
CA GLY A 255 -12.28 6.95 23.73
C GLY A 255 -10.80 6.91 24.10
N ALA A 256 -10.48 6.26 25.23
CA ALA A 256 -9.14 6.32 25.85
C ALA A 256 -8.06 5.55 25.08
N THR A 257 -8.44 4.46 24.41
CA THR A 257 -7.52 3.61 23.63
C THR A 257 -6.96 4.35 22.41
N ALA A 258 -7.79 5.06 21.66
CA ALA A 258 -7.34 5.88 20.54
C ALA A 258 -6.38 7.01 20.97
N LYS A 259 -6.69 7.67 22.10
CA LYS A 259 -5.79 8.69 22.68
C LYS A 259 -4.42 8.10 23.04
N LEU A 260 -4.41 6.90 23.61
CA LEU A 260 -3.17 6.19 23.93
C LEU A 260 -2.38 5.82 22.67
N GLN A 261 -3.05 5.34 21.61
CA GLN A 261 -2.37 5.02 20.35
C GLN A 261 -1.75 6.27 19.70
N ASN A 262 -2.47 7.39 19.68
CA ASN A 262 -1.96 8.66 19.17
C ASN A 262 -0.76 9.15 19.99
N LEU A 263 -0.84 9.06 21.32
CA LEU A 263 0.27 9.40 22.21
C LEU A 263 1.51 8.55 21.91
N VAL A 264 1.34 7.22 21.77
CA VAL A 264 2.44 6.30 21.43
C VAL A 264 3.04 6.65 20.06
N SER A 265 2.20 6.97 19.07
CA SER A 265 2.66 7.42 17.74
C SER A 265 3.54 8.67 17.86
N VAL A 266 3.10 9.69 18.60
CA VAL A 266 3.87 10.93 18.83
C VAL A 266 5.19 10.64 19.56
N LEU A 267 5.18 9.76 20.58
CA LEU A 267 6.39 9.36 21.29
C LEU A 267 7.39 8.62 20.38
N CYS A 268 6.91 7.74 19.50
CA CYS A 268 7.74 7.07 18.52
C CYS A 268 8.33 8.07 17.50
N ALA A 269 7.55 9.06 17.05
CA ALA A 269 8.05 10.12 16.17
C ALA A 269 9.13 10.98 16.84
N ALA A 270 8.95 11.33 18.13
CA ALA A 270 9.97 12.00 18.92
C ALA A 270 11.24 11.14 19.05
N GLY A 271 11.09 9.83 19.29
CA GLY A 271 12.21 8.88 19.29
C GLY A 271 12.94 8.84 17.94
N ALA A 272 12.21 8.86 16.82
CA ALA A 272 12.77 8.90 15.48
C ALA A 272 13.61 10.17 15.24
N ALA A 273 13.08 11.33 15.65
CA ALA A 273 13.78 12.60 15.56
C ALA A 273 15.07 12.62 16.39
N VAL A 274 15.04 12.08 17.62
CA VAL A 274 16.23 11.96 18.47
C VAL A 274 17.28 11.02 17.86
N LEU A 275 16.86 9.88 17.30
CA LEU A 275 17.77 8.94 16.64
C LEU A 275 18.45 9.57 15.42
N LEU A 276 17.69 10.22 14.55
CA LEU A 276 18.22 10.90 13.36
C LEU A 276 19.14 12.07 13.75
N GLY A 277 18.74 12.88 14.72
CA GLY A 277 19.55 13.99 15.23
C GLY A 277 20.87 13.55 15.85
N ARG A 278 20.91 12.37 16.49
CA ARG A 278 22.17 11.78 16.99
C ARG A 278 23.00 11.15 15.87
N GLY A 279 22.35 10.49 14.92
CA GLY A 279 23.01 9.74 13.85
C GLY A 279 23.59 10.60 12.73
N TRP A 280 22.98 11.75 12.42
CA TRP A 280 23.37 12.59 11.29
C TRP A 280 23.80 14.00 11.70
N PRO A 281 25.10 14.33 11.58
CA PRO A 281 25.63 15.63 11.95
C PRO A 281 24.96 16.82 11.26
N ALA A 282 24.51 16.65 10.00
CA ALA A 282 23.83 17.70 9.24
C ALA A 282 22.55 18.21 9.92
N LEU A 283 21.79 17.32 10.59
CA LEU A 283 20.59 17.71 11.33
C LEU A 283 20.92 18.52 12.60
N ARG A 284 22.13 18.39 13.14
CA ARG A 284 22.61 19.16 14.30
C ARG A 284 23.11 20.55 13.92
N GLN A 285 23.53 20.74 12.67
CA GLN A 285 24.00 22.03 12.17
C GLN A 285 22.84 23.00 11.92
N ALA A 286 21.63 22.50 11.63
CA ALA A 286 20.42 23.30 11.45
C ALA A 286 19.28 22.81 12.38
N PRO A 287 19.43 22.96 13.72
CA PRO A 287 18.52 22.35 14.68
C PRO A 287 17.10 22.90 14.57
N VAL A 288 16.93 24.18 14.20
CA VAL A 288 15.61 24.80 14.01
C VAL A 288 14.85 24.15 12.85
N LEU A 289 15.53 23.89 11.72
CA LEU A 289 14.92 23.25 10.56
C LEU A 289 14.62 21.78 10.84
N GLY A 290 15.55 21.07 11.48
CA GLY A 290 15.33 19.68 11.91
C GLY A 290 14.19 19.54 12.90
N LEU A 291 14.08 20.44 13.88
CA LEU A 291 13.00 20.47 14.87
C LEU A 291 11.66 20.87 14.23
N GLY A 292 11.66 21.76 13.24
CA GLY A 292 10.47 22.07 12.45
C GLY A 292 9.91 20.86 11.72
N VAL A 293 10.76 20.08 11.05
CA VAL A 293 10.35 18.83 10.38
C VAL A 293 9.85 17.80 11.40
N ALA A 294 10.55 17.65 12.53
CA ALA A 294 10.15 16.75 13.60
C ALA A 294 8.78 17.13 14.20
N LEU A 295 8.52 18.42 14.39
CA LEU A 295 7.25 18.94 14.90
C LEU A 295 6.10 18.64 13.92
N LEU A 296 6.29 18.92 12.63
CA LEU A 296 5.27 18.62 11.60
C LEU A 296 4.97 17.12 11.54
N LEU A 297 5.99 16.27 11.64
CA LEU A 297 5.82 14.83 11.69
C LEU A 297 5.10 14.39 12.97
N ALA A 298 5.43 14.97 14.12
CA ALA A 298 4.76 14.69 15.38
C ALA A 298 3.27 15.09 15.33
N VAL A 299 2.95 16.24 14.74
CA VAL A 299 1.55 16.67 14.51
C VAL A 299 0.82 15.62 13.67
N LEU A 300 1.41 15.18 12.56
CA LEU A 300 0.80 14.15 11.70
C LEU A 300 0.61 12.82 12.45
N CYS A 301 1.59 12.40 13.25
CA CYS A 301 1.50 11.20 14.07
C CYS A 301 0.44 11.29 15.16
N GLY A 302 0.11 12.50 15.63
CA GLY A 302 -0.98 12.74 16.57
C GLY A 302 -2.37 12.42 16.03
N PHE A 303 -2.53 12.35 14.70
CA PHE A 303 -3.77 11.97 14.03
C PHE A 303 -3.73 10.57 13.40
N VAL A 304 -2.53 9.96 13.32
CA VAL A 304 -2.31 8.68 12.65
C VAL A 304 -1.58 7.71 13.60
N PRO A 305 -2.31 6.81 14.30
CA PRO A 305 -1.82 5.92 15.35
C PRO A 305 -0.55 5.11 15.07
N ASN A 306 -0.37 4.63 13.84
CA ASN A 306 0.73 3.71 13.49
C ASN A 306 1.89 4.40 12.79
N LEU A 307 1.74 5.67 12.41
CA LEU A 307 2.73 6.39 11.61
C LEU A 307 4.04 6.56 12.36
N GLY A 308 3.98 6.94 13.63
CA GLY A 308 5.17 7.16 14.45
C GLY A 308 6.05 5.93 14.60
N ALA A 309 5.43 4.75 14.78
CA ALA A 309 6.13 3.47 14.87
C ALA A 309 6.91 3.16 13.58
N VAL A 310 6.30 3.38 12.41
CA VAL A 310 6.97 3.21 11.11
C VAL A 310 8.08 4.24 10.91
N CYS A 311 7.86 5.50 11.30
CA CYS A 311 8.90 6.53 11.24
C CYS A 311 10.11 6.19 12.12
N LEU A 312 9.88 5.67 13.33
CA LEU A 312 10.93 5.19 14.23
C LEU A 312 11.72 4.03 13.62
N CYS A 313 11.01 3.06 13.03
CA CYS A 313 11.62 1.94 12.32
C CYS A 313 12.47 2.43 11.13
N ALA A 314 11.91 3.27 10.26
CA ALA A 314 12.62 3.83 9.11
C ALA A 314 13.85 4.65 9.53
N ALA A 315 13.76 5.43 10.60
CA ALA A 315 14.88 6.17 11.17
C ALA A 315 16.00 5.23 11.65
N ALA A 316 15.66 4.17 12.39
CA ALA A 316 16.63 3.18 12.84
C ALA A 316 17.33 2.47 11.66
N LEU A 317 16.58 2.12 10.61
CA LEU A 317 17.11 1.53 9.38
C LEU A 317 18.03 2.50 8.62
N ALA A 318 17.67 3.79 8.56
CA ALA A 318 18.47 4.81 7.90
C ALA A 318 19.79 5.08 8.65
N VAL A 319 19.75 5.18 9.98
CA VAL A 319 20.96 5.35 10.82
C VAL A 319 21.89 4.14 10.71
N THR A 320 21.33 2.94 10.62
CA THR A 320 22.10 1.69 10.41
C THR A 320 22.46 1.42 8.94
N ARG A 321 22.20 2.36 8.02
CA ARG A 321 22.52 2.31 6.57
C ARG A 321 21.83 1.16 5.80
N ARG A 322 20.70 0.65 6.29
CA ARG A 322 19.87 -0.37 5.61
C ARG A 322 18.90 0.27 4.62
N TRP A 323 19.43 0.98 3.62
CA TRP A 323 18.66 1.88 2.75
C TRP A 323 17.48 1.23 2.01
N ARG A 324 17.60 -0.04 1.59
CA ARG A 324 16.50 -0.76 0.93
C ARG A 324 15.31 -0.96 1.86
N LEU A 325 15.57 -1.34 3.11
CA LEU A 325 14.53 -1.50 4.13
C LEU A 325 14.02 -0.14 4.62
N ALA A 326 14.89 0.88 4.70
CA ALA A 326 14.46 2.24 5.01
C ALA A 326 13.49 2.77 3.93
N ALA A 327 13.75 2.49 2.65
CA ALA A 327 12.84 2.82 1.56
C ALA A 327 11.50 2.07 1.69
N LEU A 328 11.52 0.78 2.07
CA LEU A 328 10.31 0.04 2.40
C LEU A 328 9.54 0.66 3.58
N GLY A 329 10.25 1.11 4.62
CA GLY A 329 9.67 1.85 5.75
C GLY A 329 9.03 3.16 5.32
N CYS A 330 9.65 3.91 4.40
CA CYS A 330 9.04 5.11 3.81
C CYS A 330 7.80 4.79 2.98
N ALA A 331 7.82 3.69 2.20
CA ALA A 331 6.66 3.22 1.45
C ALA A 331 5.50 2.82 2.39
N ALA A 332 5.81 2.15 3.51
CA ALA A 332 4.85 1.85 4.57
C ALA A 332 4.30 3.13 5.21
N ALA A 333 5.13 4.14 5.46
CA ALA A 333 4.66 5.42 5.98
C ALA A 333 3.70 6.13 5.01
N LEU A 334 4.01 6.13 3.71
CA LEU A 334 3.14 6.69 2.68
C LEU A 334 1.79 5.96 2.61
N TRP A 335 1.80 4.63 2.72
CA TRP A 335 0.55 3.86 2.81
C TRP A 335 -0.30 4.31 3.99
N ILE A 336 0.31 4.36 5.18
CA ILE A 336 -0.37 4.70 6.44
C ILE A 336 -0.90 6.14 6.41
N VAL A 337 -0.16 7.08 5.83
CA VAL A 337 -0.68 8.44 5.59
C VAL A 337 -1.88 8.39 4.64
N GLY A 338 -1.85 7.56 3.61
CA GLY A 338 -2.97 7.42 2.68
C GLY A 338 -4.21 6.74 3.28
N SER A 339 -4.11 6.03 4.41
CA SER A 339 -5.30 5.52 5.10
C SER A 339 -6.05 6.60 5.89
N PHE A 340 -5.42 7.75 6.14
CA PHE A 340 -6.06 8.94 6.74
C PHE A 340 -7.30 9.40 5.93
N TYR A 341 -7.32 9.12 4.62
CA TYR A 341 -8.46 9.40 3.75
C TYR A 341 -9.76 8.78 4.28
N TYR A 342 -9.72 7.53 4.75
CA TYR A 342 -10.88 6.76 5.18
C TYR A 342 -11.31 7.02 6.64
N GLN A 343 -10.66 7.93 7.38
CA GLN A 343 -11.07 8.26 8.75
C GLN A 343 -12.35 9.13 8.77
N LEU A 344 -13.50 8.57 9.14
CA LEU A 344 -14.79 9.28 9.08
C LEU A 344 -14.98 10.40 10.11
N THR A 345 -14.06 10.55 11.07
CA THR A 345 -14.15 11.56 12.14
C THR A 345 -13.80 12.99 11.68
N TRP A 346 -13.25 13.13 10.47
CA TRP A 346 -12.80 14.40 9.92
C TRP A 346 -13.46 14.66 8.56
N SER A 347 -13.85 15.91 8.35
CA SER A 347 -14.32 16.37 7.06
C SER A 347 -13.24 16.18 5.99
N LEU A 348 -13.63 15.92 4.75
CA LEU A 348 -12.64 15.74 3.68
C LEU A 348 -11.86 17.04 3.42
N ALA A 349 -12.51 18.19 3.59
CA ALA A 349 -11.90 19.51 3.43
C ALA A 349 -10.81 19.78 4.48
N ASP A 350 -11.06 19.47 5.76
CA ASP A 350 -10.08 19.68 6.82
C ASP A 350 -8.87 18.76 6.65
N LYS A 351 -9.08 17.51 6.21
CA LYS A 351 -7.99 16.59 5.87
C LYS A 351 -7.12 17.15 4.74
N ALA A 352 -7.74 17.65 3.67
CA ALA A 352 -7.03 18.22 2.54
C ALA A 352 -6.23 19.47 2.96
N LEU A 353 -6.85 20.36 3.75
CA LEU A 353 -6.19 21.56 4.27
C LEU A 353 -4.97 21.20 5.15
N LEU A 354 -5.11 20.22 6.03
CA LEU A 354 -4.02 19.73 6.88
C LEU A 354 -2.86 19.20 6.04
N MET A 355 -3.14 18.38 5.02
CA MET A 355 -2.10 17.84 4.13
C MET A 355 -1.40 18.93 3.32
N VAL A 356 -2.15 19.90 2.79
CA VAL A 356 -1.59 21.04 2.06
C VAL A 356 -0.72 21.90 2.98
N ALA A 357 -1.19 22.19 4.20
CA ALA A 357 -0.44 22.99 5.17
C ALA A 357 0.87 22.31 5.59
N ILE A 358 0.83 21.01 5.92
CA ILE A 358 2.03 20.23 6.25
C ILE A 358 2.98 20.16 5.06
N GLY A 359 2.47 19.88 3.86
CA GLY A 359 3.27 19.82 2.64
C GLY A 359 3.94 21.14 2.30
N ALA A 360 3.21 22.26 2.38
CA ALA A 360 3.75 23.60 2.18
C ALA A 360 4.81 23.96 3.22
N ALA A 361 4.56 23.63 4.50
CA ALA A 361 5.51 23.87 5.57
C ALA A 361 6.80 23.03 5.40
N LEU A 362 6.69 21.75 5.04
CA LEU A 362 7.84 20.90 4.71
C LEU A 362 8.62 21.45 3.49
N GLY A 363 7.91 21.90 2.45
CA GLY A 363 8.51 22.53 1.28
C GLY A 363 9.27 23.81 1.62
N ALA A 364 8.68 24.68 2.46
CA ALA A 364 9.32 25.89 2.95
C ALA A 364 10.58 25.58 3.78
N LEU A 365 10.52 24.59 4.68
CA LEU A 365 11.67 24.14 5.46
C LEU A 365 12.79 23.57 4.57
N ALA A 366 12.44 22.76 3.57
CA ALA A 366 13.40 22.21 2.61
C ALA A 366 14.05 23.32 1.76
N TRP A 367 13.28 24.31 1.33
CA TRP A 367 13.78 25.47 0.60
C TRP A 367 14.73 26.31 1.47
N LEU A 368 14.37 26.60 2.71
CA LEU A 368 15.25 27.30 3.67
C LEU A 368 16.55 26.52 3.94
N ALA A 369 16.46 25.19 4.08
CA ALA A 369 17.63 24.32 4.23
C ALA A 369 18.56 24.41 3.03
N SER A 370 18.01 24.39 1.81
CA SER A 370 18.80 24.51 0.58
C SER A 370 19.56 25.84 0.48
N ARG A 371 18.92 26.94 0.91
CA ARG A 371 19.56 28.28 0.94
C ARG A 371 20.68 28.35 1.97
N SER A 372 20.44 27.83 3.17
CA SER A 372 21.44 27.82 4.25
C SER A 372 22.68 27.01 3.87
N ALA A 373 22.52 25.88 3.17
CA ALA A 373 23.64 25.09 2.68
C ALA A 373 24.46 25.84 1.61
N SER A 374 23.80 26.48 0.64
CA SER A 374 24.49 27.28 -0.39
C SER A 374 25.25 28.48 0.19
N SER A 375 24.73 29.12 1.24
CA SER A 375 25.42 30.23 1.91
C SER A 375 26.62 29.78 2.74
N ALA A 376 26.56 28.59 3.36
CA ALA A 376 27.68 28.03 4.14
C ALA A 376 28.84 27.56 3.23
N ASP A 377 28.53 26.95 2.08
CA ASP A 377 29.52 26.59 1.06
C ASP A 377 30.21 27.84 0.47
N ALA A 378 29.46 28.94 0.29
CA ALA A 378 30.01 30.20 -0.20
C ALA A 378 30.94 30.91 0.82
N ALA A 379 30.68 30.77 2.12
CA ALA A 379 31.47 31.41 3.19
C ALA A 379 32.75 30.64 3.56
N THR A 380 32.82 29.35 3.26
CA THR A 380 33.99 28.48 3.55
C THR A 380 34.89 28.25 2.33
N ALA A 381 34.48 28.71 1.15
CA ALA A 381 35.30 28.66 -0.06
C ALA A 381 36.46 29.67 -0.02
N ALA A 382 37.59 29.28 0.57
CA ALA A 382 38.88 29.77 0.10
C ALA A 382 39.06 29.35 -1.38
N PRO A 383 39.78 30.11 -2.22
CA PRO A 383 39.89 29.85 -3.65
C PRO A 383 40.87 28.70 -3.90
N VAL A 384 40.51 27.49 -3.50
CA VAL A 384 41.17 26.28 -3.95
C VAL A 384 40.15 25.56 -4.83
N ALA A 385 40.37 25.68 -6.13
CA ALA A 385 39.60 25.01 -7.16
C ALA A 385 39.70 23.48 -6.97
N HIS A 386 38.81 22.92 -6.18
CA HIS A 386 38.45 21.51 -6.28
C HIS A 386 37.08 21.48 -6.94
N ALA A 387 37.11 21.35 -8.26
CA ALA A 387 35.92 21.09 -9.07
C ALA A 387 35.17 19.92 -8.44
N ALA A 388 34.02 20.19 -7.83
CA ALA A 388 33.11 19.14 -7.41
C ALA A 388 32.85 18.24 -8.62
N PRO A 389 32.85 16.90 -8.46
CA PRO A 389 32.69 16.01 -9.59
C PRO A 389 31.36 16.30 -10.29
N VAL A 390 31.43 16.57 -11.60
CA VAL A 390 30.33 16.90 -12.52
C VAL A 390 29.14 15.94 -12.38
N THR A 391 29.40 14.72 -11.89
CA THR A 391 28.38 13.73 -11.57
C THR A 391 27.40 14.20 -10.48
N SER A 392 27.84 14.84 -9.39
CA SER A 392 26.92 15.20 -8.29
C SER A 392 25.88 16.27 -8.68
N VAL A 393 26.26 17.23 -9.54
CA VAL A 393 25.37 18.27 -10.07
C VAL A 393 24.40 17.66 -11.08
N TRP A 394 24.87 16.74 -11.92
CA TRP A 394 24.06 16.05 -12.91
C TRP A 394 22.94 15.20 -12.29
N TRP A 395 23.22 14.48 -11.18
CA TRP A 395 22.20 13.70 -10.48
C TRP A 395 21.18 14.59 -9.74
N LYS A 396 21.62 15.70 -9.11
CA LYS A 396 20.71 16.69 -8.49
C LYS A 396 19.77 17.31 -9.52
N ASN A 397 20.30 17.71 -10.69
CA ASN A 397 19.49 18.29 -11.76
C ASN A 397 18.50 17.29 -12.34
N LYS A 398 18.86 16.00 -12.46
CA LYS A 398 17.95 14.95 -12.88
C LYS A 398 16.85 14.64 -11.87
N GLN A 399 17.15 14.68 -10.57
CA GLN A 399 16.14 14.51 -9.52
C GLN A 399 15.13 15.67 -9.50
N LEU A 400 15.62 16.91 -9.58
CA LEU A 400 14.75 18.10 -9.69
C LEU A 400 13.93 18.09 -10.97
N ALA A 401 14.53 17.74 -12.11
CA ALA A 401 13.81 17.58 -13.37
C ALA A 401 12.76 16.46 -13.28
N GLY A 402 13.07 15.35 -12.60
CA GLY A 402 12.12 14.27 -12.35
C GLY A 402 10.92 14.70 -11.50
N ILE A 403 11.16 15.45 -10.42
CA ILE A 403 10.11 16.03 -9.57
C ILE A 403 9.25 17.02 -10.37
N ALA A 404 9.90 17.93 -11.10
CA ALA A 404 9.20 18.91 -11.93
C ALA A 404 8.37 18.24 -13.02
N LEU A 405 8.94 17.25 -13.71
CA LEU A 405 8.24 16.48 -14.74
C LEU A 405 7.04 15.72 -14.16
N ALA A 406 7.20 15.08 -13.00
CA ALA A 406 6.09 14.40 -12.32
C ALA A 406 4.99 15.40 -11.91
N GLY A 407 5.37 16.57 -11.40
CA GLY A 407 4.44 17.65 -11.08
C GLY A 407 3.68 18.15 -12.32
N VAL A 408 4.40 18.44 -13.41
CA VAL A 408 3.81 18.86 -14.69
C VAL A 408 2.90 17.77 -15.25
N ALA A 409 3.32 16.50 -15.24
CA ALA A 409 2.51 15.39 -15.74
C ALA A 409 1.22 15.23 -14.92
N THR A 410 1.29 15.36 -13.59
CA THR A 410 0.12 15.31 -12.70
C THR A 410 -0.85 16.46 -13.01
N LEU A 411 -0.32 17.67 -13.16
CA LEU A 411 -1.12 18.84 -13.54
C LEU A 411 -1.73 18.66 -14.92
N LEU A 412 -0.99 18.14 -15.90
CA LEU A 412 -1.47 17.94 -17.26
C LEU A 412 -2.62 16.94 -17.30
N VAL A 413 -2.49 15.79 -16.64
CA VAL A 413 -3.56 14.77 -16.56
C VAL A 413 -4.83 15.36 -15.94
N ALA A 414 -4.70 16.11 -14.84
CA ALA A 414 -5.84 16.76 -14.20
C ALA A 414 -6.46 17.84 -15.11
N ASN A 415 -5.64 18.67 -15.76
CA ASN A 415 -6.12 19.77 -16.59
C ASN A 415 -6.74 19.31 -17.91
N VAL A 416 -6.29 18.21 -18.50
CA VAL A 416 -6.96 17.61 -19.68
C VAL A 416 -8.39 17.22 -19.30
N ALA A 417 -8.58 16.52 -18.18
CA ALA A 417 -9.91 16.14 -17.72
C ALA A 417 -10.80 17.36 -17.36
N ILE A 418 -10.21 18.44 -16.85
CA ILE A 418 -10.93 19.70 -16.59
C ILE A 418 -11.35 20.35 -17.91
N PHE A 419 -10.45 20.41 -18.89
CA PHE A 419 -10.72 21.03 -20.19
C PHE A 419 -11.89 20.37 -20.92
N ASP A 420 -11.94 19.03 -20.93
CA ASP A 420 -13.03 18.29 -21.57
C ASP A 420 -14.39 18.55 -20.91
N LYS A 421 -14.40 18.63 -19.57
CA LYS A 421 -15.61 18.95 -18.79
C LYS A 421 -16.05 20.40 -19.02
N GLU A 422 -15.12 21.36 -18.99
CA GLU A 422 -15.38 22.78 -19.29
C GLU A 422 -15.94 22.97 -20.71
N ASN A 423 -15.40 22.25 -21.70
CA ASN A 423 -15.93 22.27 -23.06
C ASN A 423 -17.38 21.78 -23.12
N THR A 424 -17.70 20.71 -22.38
CA THR A 424 -19.07 20.18 -22.25
C THR A 424 -20.00 21.20 -21.57
N ILE A 425 -19.53 21.88 -20.52
CA ILE A 425 -20.31 22.91 -19.81
C ILE A 425 -20.64 24.10 -20.73
N ARG A 426 -19.66 24.56 -21.51
CA ARG A 426 -19.78 25.76 -22.35
C ARG A 426 -20.59 25.52 -23.63
N ASN A 427 -20.35 24.39 -24.29
CA ASN A 427 -20.88 24.11 -25.63
C ASN A 427 -22.03 23.09 -25.63
N GLY A 428 -22.31 22.45 -24.49
CA GLY A 428 -23.40 21.48 -24.36
C GLY A 428 -24.77 22.15 -24.24
N ARG A 429 -25.80 21.49 -24.78
CA ARG A 429 -27.19 21.93 -24.67
C ARG A 429 -27.72 21.68 -23.25
N PRO A 430 -28.42 22.65 -22.62
CA PRO A 430 -29.05 22.46 -21.31
C PRO A 430 -30.24 21.50 -21.39
N VAL A 431 -30.26 20.50 -20.52
CA VAL A 431 -31.29 19.44 -20.46
C VAL A 431 -31.63 19.13 -19.01
N PHE A 432 -32.90 19.24 -18.61
CA PHE A 432 -33.34 18.83 -17.27
C PHE A 432 -33.96 17.43 -17.31
N VAL A 433 -33.41 16.49 -16.54
CA VAL A 433 -33.90 15.11 -16.48
C VAL A 433 -34.44 14.80 -15.09
N ARG A 434 -35.65 14.23 -15.02
CA ARG A 434 -36.34 13.95 -13.76
C ARG A 434 -35.65 12.84 -12.96
N LEU A 435 -35.50 13.06 -11.66
CA LEU A 435 -34.98 12.07 -10.71
C LEU A 435 -36.05 11.02 -10.41
N ALA A 436 -35.61 9.77 -10.28
CA ALA A 436 -36.39 8.67 -9.73
C ALA A 436 -36.14 8.55 -8.21
N PRO A 437 -37.08 7.98 -7.43
CA PRO A 437 -36.91 7.82 -5.99
C PRO A 437 -35.69 6.96 -5.65
N VAL A 438 -34.81 7.47 -4.79
CA VAL A 438 -33.68 6.73 -4.20
C VAL A 438 -33.57 7.14 -2.74
N ASP A 439 -33.20 6.19 -1.88
CA ASP A 439 -32.87 6.48 -0.49
C ASP A 439 -31.55 7.28 -0.45
N PRO A 440 -31.55 8.56 -0.02
CA PRO A 440 -30.49 9.50 -0.34
C PRO A 440 -29.20 9.35 0.49
N ARG A 441 -29.06 8.36 1.37
CA ARG A 441 -27.95 8.30 2.33
C ARG A 441 -26.88 7.26 1.97
N SER A 442 -25.66 7.74 1.76
CA SER A 442 -24.44 6.95 1.91
C SER A 442 -23.44 7.74 2.75
N LEU A 443 -23.23 7.28 3.98
CA LEU A 443 -22.37 7.91 4.99
C LEU A 443 -20.87 7.72 4.74
N MET A 444 -20.47 6.88 3.77
CA MET A 444 -19.10 6.36 3.71
C MET A 444 -18.13 7.13 2.80
N GLN A 445 -18.59 7.98 1.88
CA GLN A 445 -17.70 8.62 0.87
C GLN A 445 -17.79 10.15 0.82
N GLY A 446 -18.30 10.76 1.90
CA GLY A 446 -18.59 12.19 1.97
C GLY A 446 -20.07 12.48 1.75
N ASP A 447 -20.43 13.76 1.81
CA ASP A 447 -21.79 14.24 1.61
C ASP A 447 -22.14 14.23 0.11
N TYR A 448 -22.82 13.16 -0.33
CA TYR A 448 -23.35 13.05 -1.68
C TYR A 448 -24.77 12.50 -1.67
N MET A 449 -25.55 12.91 -2.66
CA MET A 449 -26.90 12.41 -2.89
C MET A 449 -26.82 11.33 -3.95
N ARG A 450 -27.27 10.13 -3.61
CA ARG A 450 -27.43 9.05 -4.59
C ARG A 450 -28.56 9.44 -5.55
N LEU A 451 -28.25 9.43 -6.85
CA LEU A 451 -29.18 9.75 -7.91
C LEU A 451 -29.63 8.46 -8.60
N ASN A 452 -30.88 8.47 -9.02
CA ASN A 452 -31.36 7.60 -10.06
C ASN A 452 -32.21 8.45 -11.00
N PHE A 453 -32.19 8.12 -12.28
CA PHE A 453 -33.00 8.79 -13.28
C PHE A 453 -34.09 7.81 -13.74
N ALA A 454 -35.24 8.34 -14.15
CA ALA A 454 -36.35 7.52 -14.61
C ALA A 454 -36.01 6.91 -15.99
N LEU A 455 -35.23 5.83 -15.98
CA LEU A 455 -35.02 4.95 -17.13
C LEU A 455 -36.22 3.99 -17.23
N PRO A 456 -36.82 3.79 -18.42
CA PRO A 456 -37.78 2.71 -18.64
C PRO A 456 -37.11 1.34 -18.36
N ASP A 457 -37.90 0.34 -17.97
CA ASP A 457 -37.50 -0.89 -17.24
C ASP A 457 -36.04 -1.38 -17.44
N ARG A 458 -35.38 -1.60 -16.30
CA ARG A 458 -33.91 -1.71 -16.11
C ARG A 458 -33.23 -2.75 -17.02
N TRP A 459 -32.23 -2.30 -17.79
CA TRP A 459 -31.17 -3.17 -18.32
C TRP A 459 -30.26 -3.69 -17.21
N SER A 460 -30.06 -5.01 -17.15
CA SER A 460 -28.94 -5.61 -16.41
C SER A 460 -27.67 -5.60 -17.27
N LEU A 461 -26.47 -5.51 -16.68
CA LEU A 461 -25.21 -5.68 -17.43
C LEU A 461 -25.11 -7.05 -18.15
N SER A 462 -25.95 -8.02 -17.78
CA SER A 462 -26.08 -9.32 -18.47
C SER A 462 -26.73 -9.23 -19.85
N GLU A 463 -27.39 -8.12 -20.20
CA GLU A 463 -28.06 -7.89 -21.49
C GLU A 463 -27.22 -6.99 -22.42
N ARG A 464 -25.89 -7.10 -22.35
CA ARG A 464 -24.99 -6.35 -23.24
C ARG A 464 -25.30 -6.67 -24.71
N PRO A 465 -25.53 -5.66 -25.55
CA PRO A 465 -25.60 -5.86 -27.00
C PRO A 465 -24.28 -6.47 -27.50
N ASP A 466 -24.37 -7.45 -28.40
CA ASP A 466 -23.21 -8.03 -29.06
C ASP A 466 -22.41 -6.93 -29.77
N GLY A 467 -21.08 -6.90 -29.57
CA GLY A 467 -20.18 -5.94 -30.25
C GLY A 467 -19.58 -4.83 -29.38
N GLY A 468 -19.72 -4.88 -28.04
CA GLY A 468 -18.95 -4.02 -27.13
C GLY A 468 -19.31 -2.53 -27.12
N HIS A 469 -20.40 -2.14 -27.80
CA HIS A 469 -20.92 -0.79 -27.79
C HIS A 469 -21.78 -0.56 -26.54
N ARG A 470 -21.68 0.64 -25.95
CA ARG A 470 -22.51 1.01 -24.80
C ARG A 470 -23.95 1.25 -25.28
N PRO A 471 -24.98 0.75 -24.57
CA PRO A 471 -26.36 1.05 -24.90
C PRO A 471 -26.58 2.56 -24.81
N THR A 472 -27.30 3.12 -25.79
CA THR A 472 -27.62 4.54 -25.88
C THR A 472 -29.07 4.77 -25.45
N VAL A 473 -29.30 5.93 -24.84
CA VAL A 473 -30.63 6.43 -24.48
C VAL A 473 -30.91 7.68 -25.32
N LEU A 474 -32.15 7.78 -25.81
CA LEU A 474 -32.67 8.96 -26.48
C LEU A 474 -33.21 9.93 -25.43
N VAL A 475 -32.70 11.16 -25.44
CA VAL A 475 -33.13 12.24 -24.57
C VAL A 475 -34.05 13.15 -25.38
N ARG A 476 -35.37 13.04 -25.14
CA ARG A 476 -36.42 13.70 -25.94
C ARG A 476 -37.07 14.85 -25.16
N PRO A 477 -37.32 16.01 -25.78
CA PRO A 477 -38.02 17.12 -25.14
C PRO A 477 -39.39 16.70 -24.60
N ASP A 478 -39.70 17.10 -23.37
CA ASP A 478 -41.02 16.89 -22.76
C ASP A 478 -42.03 17.90 -23.37
N PRO A 479 -43.14 17.45 -23.97
CA PRO A 479 -44.14 18.35 -24.53
C PRO A 479 -44.90 19.17 -23.47
N ALA A 480 -44.88 18.75 -22.18
CA ALA A 480 -45.60 19.43 -21.10
C ALA A 480 -44.77 20.53 -20.40
N LEU A 481 -43.44 20.45 -20.45
CA LEU A 481 -42.53 21.32 -19.71
C LEU A 481 -41.37 21.81 -20.61
N PRO A 482 -41.28 23.11 -20.92
CA PRO A 482 -40.17 23.65 -21.70
C PRO A 482 -38.84 23.40 -20.98
N SER A 483 -37.90 22.72 -21.64
CA SER A 483 -36.55 22.35 -21.14
C SER A 483 -36.45 21.09 -20.27
N ALA A 484 -37.56 20.45 -19.92
CA ALA A 484 -37.53 19.10 -19.36
C ALA A 484 -37.39 18.07 -20.48
N TYR A 485 -36.71 16.96 -20.21
CA TYR A 485 -36.51 15.87 -21.15
C TYR A 485 -36.82 14.53 -20.50
N THR A 486 -37.37 13.63 -21.30
CA THR A 486 -37.68 12.26 -20.92
C THR A 486 -36.68 11.30 -21.56
N LEU A 487 -36.31 10.25 -20.84
CA LEU A 487 -35.38 9.23 -21.29
C LEU A 487 -36.15 8.12 -21.99
N HIS A 488 -35.85 7.89 -23.26
CA HIS A 488 -36.46 6.86 -24.10
C HIS A 488 -35.41 5.87 -24.56
N LEU A 489 -35.81 4.62 -24.69
CA LEU A 489 -34.94 3.56 -25.18
C LEU A 489 -35.15 3.42 -26.68
N PRO A 490 -34.07 3.51 -27.48
CA PRO A 490 -34.20 3.41 -28.92
C PRO A 490 -34.73 2.02 -29.29
N SER A 491 -35.97 1.96 -29.79
CA SER A 491 -36.51 0.78 -30.45
C SER A 491 -36.05 0.77 -31.92
N ALA A 492 -35.75 -0.40 -32.48
CA ALA A 492 -35.19 -0.52 -33.83
C ALA A 492 -36.05 0.13 -34.94
N ASP A 493 -37.35 0.28 -34.69
CA ASP A 493 -38.34 0.77 -35.65
C ASP A 493 -38.88 2.19 -35.36
N GLU A 494 -38.31 2.93 -34.39
CA GLU A 494 -38.81 4.27 -34.04
C GLU A 494 -38.08 5.37 -34.83
N PRO A 495 -38.79 6.20 -35.64
CA PRO A 495 -38.18 7.32 -36.33
C PRO A 495 -37.74 8.39 -35.33
N ARG A 496 -36.47 8.81 -35.44
CA ARG A 496 -35.89 9.89 -34.61
C ARG A 496 -36.66 11.18 -34.85
N GLN A 497 -37.00 11.88 -33.77
CA GLN A 497 -37.69 13.17 -33.83
C GLN A 497 -36.66 14.31 -33.89
N ASP A 498 -37.05 15.44 -34.48
CA ASP A 498 -36.22 16.64 -34.51
C ASP A 498 -35.94 17.13 -33.09
N GLY A 499 -34.66 17.06 -32.69
CA GLY A 499 -34.21 17.46 -31.35
C GLY A 499 -33.90 16.30 -30.39
N ASP A 500 -34.06 15.05 -30.82
CA ASP A 500 -33.58 13.87 -30.07
C ASP A 500 -32.05 13.92 -29.91
N LEU A 501 -31.55 13.70 -28.69
CA LEU A 501 -30.13 13.59 -28.39
C LEU A 501 -29.79 12.16 -27.94
N GLU A 502 -28.74 11.58 -28.52
CA GLU A 502 -28.26 10.25 -28.14
C GLU A 502 -27.16 10.36 -27.08
N VAL A 503 -27.37 9.68 -25.94
CA VAL A 503 -26.40 9.64 -24.85
C VAL A 503 -26.05 8.20 -24.52
N PRO A 504 -24.77 7.80 -24.55
CA PRO A 504 -24.36 6.47 -24.11
C PRO A 504 -24.51 6.33 -22.60
N LEU A 505 -25.04 5.19 -22.15
CA LEU A 505 -25.12 4.84 -20.75
C LEU A 505 -23.74 4.52 -20.17
N SER A 506 -23.56 4.86 -18.89
CA SER A 506 -22.36 4.54 -18.12
C SER A 506 -22.58 3.23 -17.36
N ALA A 507 -21.57 2.36 -17.31
CA ALA A 507 -21.63 1.14 -16.51
C ALA A 507 -21.12 1.43 -15.09
N LYS A 508 -21.91 1.12 -14.06
CA LYS A 508 -21.52 1.28 -12.66
C LYS A 508 -22.20 0.25 -11.74
N ASP A 509 -21.43 -0.36 -10.83
CA ASP A 509 -21.90 -1.31 -9.81
C ASP A 509 -22.90 -2.36 -10.32
N GLY A 510 -22.58 -3.02 -11.42
CA GLY A 510 -23.45 -4.07 -11.97
C GLY A 510 -24.59 -3.58 -12.86
N ASN A 511 -24.79 -2.25 -12.99
CA ASN A 511 -25.95 -1.64 -13.65
C ASN A 511 -25.57 -0.58 -14.69
N TRP A 512 -26.53 -0.19 -15.53
CA TRP A 512 -26.42 0.96 -16.41
C TRP A 512 -27.03 2.20 -15.77
N VAL A 513 -26.29 3.31 -15.82
CA VAL A 513 -26.69 4.60 -15.24
C VAL A 513 -26.67 5.70 -16.30
N PHE A 514 -27.61 6.64 -16.21
CA PHE A 514 -27.65 7.79 -17.10
C PHE A 514 -26.60 8.81 -16.65
N VAL A 515 -25.44 8.82 -17.31
CA VAL A 515 -24.29 9.72 -17.07
C VAL A 515 -23.61 9.53 -15.71
N THR A 516 -24.34 9.71 -14.61
CA THR A 516 -23.89 9.59 -13.21
C THR A 516 -25.03 9.06 -12.32
N ASP A 517 -24.68 8.51 -11.17
CA ASP A 517 -25.56 7.99 -10.12
C ASP A 517 -25.38 8.74 -8.78
N ALA A 518 -24.63 9.84 -8.79
CA ALA A 518 -24.33 10.62 -7.60
C ALA A 518 -24.17 12.12 -7.91
N TRP A 519 -24.63 12.94 -6.97
CA TRP A 519 -24.35 14.37 -6.90
C TRP A 519 -23.51 14.66 -5.64
N PHE A 520 -22.29 15.15 -5.83
CA PHE A 520 -21.39 15.50 -4.75
C PHE A 520 -21.56 16.96 -4.38
N PHE A 521 -21.71 17.25 -3.09
CA PHE A 521 -21.80 18.62 -2.56
C PHE A 521 -20.87 18.79 -1.38
N LYS A 522 -20.72 20.04 -0.92
CA LYS A 522 -19.90 20.34 0.24
C LYS A 522 -20.55 19.73 1.49
N GLU A 523 -19.71 19.20 2.36
CA GLU A 523 -20.14 18.68 3.65
C GLU A 523 -20.94 19.72 4.45
N GLY A 524 -22.12 19.33 4.93
CA GLY A 524 -23.10 20.19 5.59
C GLY A 524 -24.21 20.76 4.69
N ASP A 525 -24.11 20.61 3.36
CA ASP A 525 -25.12 21.13 2.42
C ASP A 525 -26.22 20.11 2.06
N ALA A 526 -26.22 18.93 2.68
CA ALA A 526 -27.14 17.83 2.36
C ALA A 526 -28.62 18.23 2.36
N GLU A 527 -29.06 18.97 3.39
CA GLU A 527 -30.47 19.35 3.53
C GLU A 527 -30.97 20.17 2.33
N ARG A 528 -30.11 21.03 1.75
CA ARG A 528 -30.45 21.90 0.62
C ARG A 528 -30.86 21.12 -0.62
N PHE A 529 -30.23 19.97 -0.86
CA PHE A 529 -30.46 19.15 -2.05
C PHE A 529 -31.62 18.14 -1.87
N THR A 530 -32.20 18.00 -0.68
CA THR A 530 -33.35 17.11 -0.42
C THR A 530 -34.57 17.42 -1.28
N HIS A 531 -34.73 18.69 -1.67
CA HIS A 531 -35.84 19.15 -2.52
C HIS A 531 -35.58 19.00 -4.02
N ALA A 532 -34.41 18.48 -4.43
CA ALA A 532 -34.11 18.27 -5.84
C ALA A 532 -35.11 17.30 -6.49
N ARG A 533 -35.58 17.65 -7.69
CA ARG A 533 -36.48 16.83 -8.51
C ARG A 533 -35.92 16.59 -9.92
N TYR A 534 -35.01 17.43 -10.38
CA TYR A 534 -34.38 17.31 -11.68
C TYR A 534 -32.86 17.45 -11.57
N GLY A 535 -32.13 16.69 -12.40
CA GLY A 535 -30.71 16.94 -12.67
C GLY A 535 -30.55 17.83 -13.91
N GLU A 536 -29.74 18.86 -13.81
CA GLU A 536 -29.38 19.74 -14.92
C GLU A 536 -28.15 19.18 -15.65
N PHE A 537 -28.32 18.81 -16.91
CA PHE A 537 -27.27 18.28 -17.76
C PHE A 537 -26.83 19.27 -18.85
N ARG A 538 -25.59 19.09 -19.29
CA ARG A 538 -25.05 19.66 -20.53
C ARG A 538 -24.66 18.53 -21.45
N ILE A 539 -25.26 18.48 -22.64
CA ILE A 539 -25.08 17.39 -23.62
C ILE A 539 -24.53 17.95 -24.92
N LEU A 540 -23.40 17.41 -25.37
CA LEU A 540 -22.78 17.74 -26.66
C LEU A 540 -23.36 16.88 -27.80
N PRO A 541 -23.27 17.32 -29.07
CA PRO A 541 -23.77 16.55 -30.22
C PRO A 541 -23.13 15.18 -30.40
N ASN A 542 -21.95 14.95 -29.83
CA ASN A 542 -21.25 13.66 -29.84
C ASN A 542 -21.73 12.68 -28.75
N GLY A 543 -22.75 13.07 -27.96
CA GLY A 543 -23.30 12.28 -26.86
C GLY A 543 -22.56 12.44 -25.52
N SER A 544 -21.48 13.22 -25.46
CA SER A 544 -20.83 13.55 -24.18
C SER A 544 -21.79 14.37 -23.32
N ALA A 545 -22.09 13.86 -22.12
CA ALA A 545 -23.00 14.50 -21.19
C ALA A 545 -22.36 14.69 -19.81
N LEU A 546 -22.71 15.78 -19.14
CA LEU A 546 -22.24 16.11 -17.80
C LEU A 546 -23.37 16.69 -16.96
N LEU A 547 -23.55 16.17 -15.73
CA LEU A 547 -24.42 16.75 -14.72
C LEU A 547 -23.75 17.99 -14.13
N VAL A 548 -24.38 19.16 -14.23
CA VAL A 548 -23.82 20.46 -13.81
C VAL A 548 -24.55 21.09 -12.62
N GLY A 549 -25.75 20.61 -12.29
CA GLY A 549 -26.54 21.16 -11.20
C GLY A 549 -27.77 20.32 -10.87
N MET A 550 -28.46 20.71 -9.81
CA MET A 550 -29.75 20.14 -9.39
C MET A 550 -30.83 21.22 -9.45
N ALA A 551 -32.07 20.86 -9.77
CA ALA A 551 -33.19 21.78 -9.82
C ALA A 551 -34.41 21.26 -9.05
N ASP A 552 -35.22 22.20 -8.55
CA ASP A 552 -36.48 21.93 -7.86
C ASP A 552 -37.61 21.59 -8.83
N GLU A 553 -38.84 21.45 -8.31
CA GLU A 553 -40.02 21.13 -9.11
C GLU A 553 -40.39 22.23 -10.13
N GLN A 554 -39.96 23.47 -9.89
CA GLN A 554 -40.18 24.63 -10.76
C GLN A 554 -39.05 24.83 -11.79
N LEU A 555 -38.14 23.85 -11.92
CA LEU A 555 -36.94 23.91 -12.76
C LEU A 555 -35.99 25.05 -12.37
N GLN A 556 -36.05 25.52 -11.13
CA GLN A 556 -35.09 26.50 -10.61
C GLN A 556 -33.85 25.80 -10.07
N PRO A 557 -32.64 26.29 -10.39
CA PRO A 557 -31.41 25.67 -9.93
C PRO A 557 -31.25 25.83 -8.41
N ILE A 558 -31.03 24.71 -7.72
CA ILE A 558 -30.67 24.66 -6.30
C ILE A 558 -29.18 24.94 -6.22
N ARG A 559 -28.84 26.15 -5.77
CA ARG A 559 -27.45 26.59 -5.56
C ARG A 559 -27.04 26.41 -4.14
#